data_AF-A0A810AF22-F1
#
_entry.id   AF-A0A810AF22-F1
#
_cell.length_a   1.000
_cell.length_b   1.000
_cell.length_c   1.000
_cell.angle_alpha   90.00
_cell.angle_beta   90.00
_cell.angle_gamma   90.00
#
_symmetry.space_group_name_H-M   'P 1'
#
loop_
_entity.id
_entity.type
_entity.pdbx_description
1 polymer ?
#
loop_
_entity_poly.entity_id
_entity_poly.type
_entity_poly.pdbx_seq_one_letter_code
_entity_poly.pdbx_strand_id
1 'polypeptide(L)'
;MTRRLTLCIDRLLYLGPDKTTVGVELKPGLNVLCGASESGKSFVVETIDFMLGGASDLRDLPERAGYDRVVMQISLSDERAFTIQRALQGGSYLWRAGRHDQLAPTDEVLRPTHDAEKDDNLSVRILSILGLGRPKLRRDKDMNTVSFTLRNLALLSIVQEDRIIANISPVLTANRVMNTVEKSAFKYALTGVDDSALVAIREAKENQARLVANRNALEAVIDVRQSKLPSSEQLDRLRERLKHLEGRIASIGDDVAGDEQQHSEASTRFRLLDRYVQTSRRRRQEIDSLLQRFVLLDEHYESDLSRLEAIVQSGAVFGALHPGPCPFCGAAPEAQAHENACDADPGKIVMAARSEIERISLLRQGLKETKARLAAENDQLTQRTEQAVSEQRTASQRSQQLALVLRERRRGIGDLDREAQSLRVQLRDADIVTELRTELTRMDEAVAADQEVKAASTALSLPPAETTAFAEELENILKAWDFPEMGRVAWEETRTDVLIGNRRRGDQGKGLRAITCSAFLLALMKRSVEKSRPHLGLTVLDSPLLAYWKPEGRADDLTGTKVDECFYRWMQSLPKTAQVIVIENRPLPDWVNNVAHVIHFTKNRTEGRFGLF
;
A
#
# COMPACT_ATOMS: atom_id res chain seq x y z
N MET A 1 7.12 -39.04 -10.22
CA MET A 1 7.59 -37.98 -11.14
C MET A 1 7.11 -38.35 -12.53
N THR A 2 6.19 -37.58 -13.10
CA THR A 2 5.73 -37.74 -14.48
C THR A 2 6.90 -37.43 -15.42
N ARG A 3 7.23 -38.37 -16.31
CA ARG A 3 8.27 -38.20 -17.33
C ARG A 3 7.90 -37.01 -18.22
N ARG A 4 8.83 -36.08 -18.50
CA ARG A 4 8.54 -34.97 -19.43
C ARG A 4 8.28 -35.51 -20.83
N LEU A 5 7.38 -34.86 -21.54
CA LEU A 5 7.00 -35.24 -22.89
C LEU A 5 8.06 -34.78 -23.89
N THR A 6 8.30 -35.60 -24.92
CA THR A 6 9.13 -35.25 -26.07
C THR A 6 8.27 -35.10 -27.31
N LEU A 7 8.74 -34.28 -28.25
CA LEU A 7 8.15 -34.00 -29.55
C LEU A 7 8.88 -34.82 -30.63
N CYS A 8 8.10 -35.44 -31.50
CA CYS A 8 8.53 -36.11 -32.70
C CYS A 8 7.83 -35.45 -33.90
N ILE A 9 8.56 -35.16 -34.97
CA ILE A 9 8.00 -34.73 -36.24
C ILE A 9 7.66 -36.00 -37.03
N ASP A 10 6.40 -36.16 -37.39
CA ASP A 10 5.91 -37.32 -38.14
C ASP A 10 6.02 -37.08 -39.65
N ARG A 11 5.61 -35.89 -40.11
CA ARG A 11 5.61 -35.53 -41.53
C ARG A 11 5.81 -34.04 -41.74
N LEU A 12 6.41 -33.72 -42.88
CA LEU A 12 6.51 -32.37 -43.43
C LEU A 12 5.94 -32.38 -44.85
N LEU A 13 4.86 -31.66 -45.11
CA LEU A 13 4.17 -31.63 -46.41
C LEU A 13 4.18 -30.22 -46.99
N TYR A 14 4.39 -30.09 -48.30
CA TYR A 14 4.35 -28.84 -49.04
C TYR A 14 3.15 -28.89 -49.98
N LEU A 15 2.29 -27.87 -49.90
CA LEU A 15 1.06 -27.77 -50.67
C LEU A 15 1.09 -26.54 -51.57
N GLY A 16 0.41 -26.64 -52.71
CA GLY A 16 0.21 -25.56 -53.66
C GLY A 16 -1.11 -25.78 -54.42
N PRO A 17 -1.79 -24.72 -54.89
CA PRO A 17 -3.09 -24.84 -55.55
C PRO A 17 -3.05 -25.73 -56.80
N ASP A 18 -1.96 -25.65 -57.57
CA ASP A 18 -1.79 -26.35 -58.85
C ASP A 18 -0.57 -27.31 -58.84
N LYS A 19 -0.16 -27.77 -57.66
CA LYS A 19 0.99 -28.67 -57.48
C LYS A 19 0.60 -29.90 -56.68
N THR A 20 1.13 -31.06 -57.08
CA THR A 20 1.00 -32.29 -56.31
C THR A 20 1.70 -32.13 -54.95
N THR A 21 1.05 -32.53 -53.86
CA THR A 21 1.68 -32.49 -52.54
C THR A 21 2.96 -33.31 -52.51
N VAL A 22 4.05 -32.69 -52.07
CA VAL A 22 5.32 -33.37 -51.80
C VAL A 22 5.65 -33.27 -50.33
N GLY A 23 6.39 -34.23 -49.79
CA GLY A 23 6.71 -34.20 -48.37
C GLY A 23 7.72 -35.24 -47.95
N VAL A 24 8.11 -35.16 -46.69
CA VAL A 24 9.06 -36.06 -46.04
C VAL A 24 8.35 -36.73 -44.89
N GLU A 25 8.36 -38.06 -44.86
CA GLU A 25 7.88 -38.84 -43.72
C GLU A 25 9.05 -39.13 -42.80
N LEU A 26 8.86 -38.94 -41.51
CA LEU A 26 9.88 -39.12 -40.48
C LEU A 26 9.34 -40.09 -39.43
N LYS A 27 10.25 -40.79 -38.76
CA LYS A 27 9.93 -41.78 -37.73
C LYS A 27 10.58 -41.43 -36.39
N PRO A 28 10.09 -41.93 -35.26
CA PRO A 28 10.84 -41.92 -34.02
C PRO A 28 12.22 -42.57 -34.18
N GLY A 29 13.21 -42.12 -33.42
CA GLY A 29 14.60 -42.59 -33.56
C GLY A 29 15.38 -41.84 -34.64
N LEU A 30 16.30 -42.53 -35.30
CA LEU A 30 17.23 -41.94 -36.28
C LEU A 30 16.60 -41.89 -37.69
N ASN A 31 16.59 -40.70 -38.27
CA ASN A 31 16.24 -40.43 -39.66
C ASN A 31 17.46 -39.86 -40.37
N VAL A 32 17.77 -40.35 -41.57
CA VAL A 32 18.90 -39.84 -42.36
C VAL A 32 18.42 -39.45 -43.75
N LEU A 33 18.51 -38.16 -44.06
CA LEU A 33 18.26 -37.62 -45.40
C LEU A 33 19.62 -37.56 -46.11
N CYS A 34 19.84 -38.45 -47.06
CA CYS A 34 21.11 -38.54 -47.79
C CYS A 34 20.93 -38.31 -49.29
N GLY A 35 22.02 -37.98 -49.99
CA GLY A 35 22.04 -37.92 -51.45
C GLY A 35 22.75 -36.70 -52.03
N ALA A 36 22.65 -36.53 -53.36
CA ALA A 36 23.42 -35.52 -54.10
C ALA A 36 23.18 -34.09 -53.62
N SER A 37 24.16 -33.20 -53.75
CA SER A 37 24.03 -31.77 -53.43
C SER A 37 22.92 -31.10 -54.24
N GLU A 38 22.30 -30.07 -53.66
CA GLU A 38 21.19 -29.30 -54.26
C GLU A 38 19.93 -30.14 -54.57
N SER A 39 19.61 -31.08 -53.69
CA SER A 39 18.39 -31.91 -53.79
C SER A 39 17.28 -31.47 -52.83
N GLY A 40 17.45 -30.34 -52.14
CA GLY A 40 16.47 -29.82 -51.16
C GLY A 40 16.63 -30.36 -49.74
N LYS A 41 17.71 -31.09 -49.41
CA LYS A 41 17.95 -31.62 -48.05
C LYS A 41 18.00 -30.53 -46.99
N SER A 42 18.94 -29.59 -47.07
CA SER A 42 19.06 -28.49 -46.10
C SER A 42 17.81 -27.61 -46.01
N PHE A 43 17.01 -27.55 -47.08
CA PHE A 43 15.71 -26.86 -47.08
C PHE A 43 14.70 -27.52 -46.12
N VAL A 44 14.80 -28.83 -45.87
CA VAL A 44 14.01 -29.52 -44.84
C VAL A 44 14.35 -28.98 -43.45
N VAL A 45 15.64 -28.81 -43.13
CA VAL A 45 16.08 -28.26 -41.83
C VAL A 45 15.62 -26.82 -41.65
N GLU A 46 15.76 -26.00 -42.70
CA GLU A 46 15.23 -24.63 -42.73
C GLU A 46 13.73 -24.59 -42.48
N THR A 47 13.00 -25.50 -43.13
CA THR A 47 11.54 -25.58 -42.96
C THR A 47 11.16 -26.00 -41.55
N ILE A 48 11.87 -26.96 -40.94
CA ILE A 48 11.64 -27.35 -39.54
C ILE A 48 11.92 -26.15 -38.60
N ASP A 49 13.03 -25.45 -38.79
CA ASP A 49 13.36 -24.28 -37.97
C ASP A 49 12.30 -23.17 -38.11
N PHE A 50 11.88 -22.89 -39.35
CA PHE A 50 10.81 -21.93 -39.68
C PHE A 50 9.47 -22.32 -39.05
N MET A 51 9.11 -23.60 -39.08
CA MET A 51 7.89 -24.11 -38.45
C MET A 51 7.94 -24.04 -36.93
N LEU A 52 9.13 -24.06 -36.33
CA LEU A 52 9.36 -23.85 -34.90
C LEU A 52 9.68 -22.38 -34.54
N GLY A 53 9.24 -21.45 -35.39
CA GLY A 53 9.26 -20.01 -35.12
C GLY A 53 10.51 -19.26 -35.62
N GLY A 54 11.32 -19.88 -36.47
CA GLY A 54 12.49 -19.23 -37.08
C GLY A 54 12.13 -17.87 -37.70
N ALA A 55 12.99 -16.87 -37.47
CA ALA A 55 12.80 -15.51 -37.96
C ALA A 55 13.25 -15.34 -39.42
N SER A 56 14.06 -16.27 -39.92
CA SER A 56 14.58 -16.25 -41.29
C SER A 56 13.48 -16.65 -42.26
N ASP A 57 13.32 -15.87 -43.33
CA ASP A 57 12.49 -16.29 -44.45
C ASP A 57 13.08 -17.54 -45.11
N LEU A 58 12.20 -18.46 -45.52
CA LEU A 58 12.63 -19.63 -46.26
C LEU A 58 13.14 -19.20 -47.63
N ARG A 59 14.36 -19.66 -47.99
CA ARG A 59 14.98 -19.35 -49.28
C ARG A 59 14.05 -19.70 -50.44
N ASP A 60 14.05 -18.84 -51.46
CA ASP A 60 13.30 -19.11 -52.68
C ASP A 60 14.09 -20.07 -53.56
N LEU A 61 13.43 -21.17 -53.98
CA LEU A 61 14.02 -22.23 -54.78
C LEU A 61 13.20 -22.38 -56.06
N PRO A 62 13.82 -22.47 -57.25
CA PRO A 62 13.08 -22.69 -58.49
C PRO A 62 12.15 -23.91 -58.41
N GLU A 63 12.58 -24.97 -57.74
CA GLU A 63 11.84 -26.22 -57.57
C GLU A 63 10.63 -26.07 -56.63
N ARG A 64 10.63 -25.06 -55.74
CA ARG A 64 9.51 -24.73 -54.84
C ARG A 64 8.42 -23.90 -55.52
N ALA A 65 8.65 -23.39 -56.73
CA ALA A 65 7.68 -22.55 -57.42
C ALA A 65 6.32 -23.26 -57.57
N GLY A 66 5.26 -22.61 -57.06
CA GLY A 66 3.89 -23.11 -57.04
C GLY A 66 3.44 -23.71 -55.70
N TYR A 67 4.34 -23.95 -54.74
CA TYR A 67 3.97 -24.30 -53.37
C TYR A 67 3.79 -23.02 -52.53
N ASP A 68 2.70 -22.93 -51.78
CA ASP A 68 2.33 -21.74 -50.98
C ASP A 68 2.21 -22.03 -49.47
N ARG A 69 2.16 -23.29 -49.07
CA ARG A 69 1.91 -23.73 -47.69
C ARG A 69 2.78 -24.91 -47.29
N VAL A 70 3.11 -24.97 -46.01
CA VAL A 70 3.74 -26.13 -45.37
C VAL A 70 2.87 -26.62 -44.21
N VAL A 71 2.75 -27.94 -44.09
CA VAL A 71 2.09 -28.65 -42.99
C VAL A 71 3.13 -29.51 -42.27
N MET A 72 3.21 -29.35 -40.95
CA MET A 72 4.05 -30.16 -40.07
C MET A 72 3.15 -30.94 -39.13
N GLN A 73 3.20 -32.27 -39.22
CA GLN A 73 2.55 -33.17 -38.28
C GLN A 73 3.54 -33.53 -37.19
N ILE A 74 3.15 -33.36 -35.93
CA ILE A 74 3.95 -33.71 -34.77
C ILE A 74 3.19 -34.68 -33.89
N SER A 75 3.93 -35.56 -33.22
CA SER A 75 3.44 -36.43 -32.15
C SER A 75 4.23 -36.20 -30.87
N LEU A 76 3.59 -36.43 -29.73
CA LEU A 76 4.22 -36.42 -28.43
C LEU A 76 4.52 -37.85 -27.98
N SER A 77 5.41 -38.01 -27.00
CA SER A 77 5.73 -39.32 -26.41
C SER A 77 4.56 -40.01 -25.71
N ASP A 78 3.43 -39.32 -25.51
CA ASP A 78 2.17 -39.86 -24.99
C ASP A 78 1.12 -40.11 -26.10
N GLU A 79 1.56 -40.21 -27.35
CA GLU A 79 0.76 -40.50 -28.54
C GLU A 79 -0.20 -39.40 -29.00
N ARG A 80 -0.32 -38.29 -28.26
CA ARG A 80 -1.07 -37.12 -28.75
C ARG A 80 -0.41 -36.57 -30.01
N ALA A 81 -1.20 -36.34 -31.05
CA ALA A 81 -0.75 -35.80 -32.32
C ALA A 81 -1.37 -34.44 -32.60
N PHE A 82 -0.63 -33.59 -33.30
CA PHE A 82 -1.07 -32.25 -33.71
C PHE A 82 -0.57 -31.95 -35.12
N THR A 83 -1.32 -31.12 -35.82
CA THR A 83 -0.98 -30.61 -37.14
C THR A 83 -0.85 -29.11 -37.08
N ILE A 84 0.23 -28.60 -37.68
CA ILE A 84 0.56 -27.17 -37.75
C ILE A 84 0.68 -26.82 -39.23
N GLN A 85 -0.06 -25.83 -39.70
CA GLN A 85 0.06 -25.32 -41.07
C GLN A 85 0.50 -23.86 -41.07
N ARG A 86 1.43 -23.49 -41.95
CA ARG A 86 1.87 -22.10 -42.12
C ARG A 86 2.02 -21.77 -43.60
N ALA A 87 1.73 -20.53 -43.96
CA ALA A 87 2.08 -20.03 -45.28
C ALA A 87 3.60 -19.95 -45.43
N LEU A 88 4.07 -20.25 -46.62
CA LEU A 88 5.48 -20.27 -46.97
C LEU A 88 6.13 -18.88 -46.97
N GLN A 89 5.32 -17.81 -47.07
CA GLN A 89 5.72 -16.41 -46.90
C GLN A 89 5.69 -15.95 -45.43
N GLY A 90 5.40 -16.85 -44.48
CA GLY A 90 5.33 -16.52 -43.04
C GLY A 90 3.91 -16.19 -42.56
N GLY A 91 3.82 -15.35 -41.53
CA GLY A 91 2.56 -15.04 -40.86
C GLY A 91 2.15 -16.06 -39.79
N SER A 92 0.85 -16.09 -39.50
CA SER A 92 0.23 -16.93 -38.46
C SER A 92 0.21 -18.42 -38.83
N TYR A 93 0.05 -19.25 -37.80
CA TYR A 93 -0.08 -20.69 -37.92
C TYR A 93 -1.55 -21.09 -37.79
N LEU A 94 -1.95 -22.14 -38.51
CA LEU A 94 -3.15 -22.89 -38.18
C LEU A 94 -2.76 -24.11 -37.35
N TRP A 95 -3.59 -24.46 -36.39
CA TRP A 95 -3.37 -25.52 -35.43
C TRP A 95 -4.61 -26.41 -35.32
N ARG A 96 -4.40 -27.74 -35.30
CA ARG A 96 -5.46 -28.72 -35.05
C ARG A 96 -4.91 -29.97 -34.37
N ALA A 97 -5.68 -30.57 -33.47
CA ALA A 97 -5.37 -31.89 -32.92
C ALA A 97 -5.56 -33.01 -33.96
N GLY A 98 -4.72 -34.04 -33.89
CA GLY A 98 -4.66 -35.15 -34.84
C GLY A 98 -3.67 -34.93 -35.99
N ARG A 99 -3.56 -35.94 -36.86
CA ARG A 99 -2.74 -35.91 -38.08
C ARG A 99 -3.63 -35.57 -39.27
N HIS A 100 -3.38 -34.43 -39.90
CA HIS A 100 -4.13 -33.94 -41.06
C HIS A 100 -3.14 -33.52 -42.15
N ASP A 101 -3.43 -33.85 -43.39
CA ASP A 101 -2.56 -33.48 -44.52
C ASP A 101 -2.74 -32.01 -44.94
N GLN A 102 -3.87 -31.39 -44.54
CA GLN A 102 -4.19 -29.98 -44.75
C GLN A 102 -5.14 -29.46 -43.65
N LEU A 103 -4.99 -28.19 -43.29
CA LEU A 103 -5.86 -27.46 -42.36
C LEU A 103 -6.76 -26.44 -43.10
N ALA A 104 -7.95 -26.23 -42.54
CA ALA A 104 -8.95 -25.30 -43.04
C ALA A 104 -8.74 -23.90 -42.45
N PRO A 105 -9.13 -22.81 -43.15
CA PRO A 105 -9.04 -21.45 -42.61
C PRO A 105 -9.82 -21.21 -41.31
N THR A 106 -10.78 -22.08 -40.99
CA THR A 106 -11.59 -22.04 -39.76
C THR A 106 -10.90 -22.70 -38.56
N ASP A 107 -9.73 -23.32 -38.76
CA ASP A 107 -8.95 -23.90 -37.66
C ASP A 107 -8.36 -22.84 -36.74
N GLU A 108 -7.91 -23.28 -35.57
CA GLU A 108 -7.33 -22.40 -34.56
C GLU A 108 -6.11 -21.65 -35.13
N VAL A 109 -6.14 -20.32 -35.03
CA VAL A 109 -5.05 -19.46 -35.48
C VAL A 109 -4.12 -19.17 -34.30
N LEU A 110 -2.83 -19.48 -34.45
CA LEU A 110 -1.80 -19.11 -33.50
C LEU A 110 -0.89 -18.02 -34.07
N ARG A 111 -0.65 -16.98 -33.27
CA ARG A 111 0.25 -15.88 -33.61
C ARG A 111 1.71 -16.37 -33.68
N PRO A 112 2.52 -15.80 -34.59
CA PRO A 112 3.93 -16.15 -34.69
C PRO A 112 4.78 -15.48 -33.61
N THR A 113 4.40 -14.27 -33.17
CA THR A 113 5.10 -13.54 -32.12
C THR A 113 4.77 -14.12 -30.76
N HIS A 114 5.81 -14.39 -29.96
CA HIS A 114 5.63 -14.85 -28.59
C HIS A 114 5.08 -13.73 -27.70
N ASP A 115 4.05 -14.06 -26.93
CA ASP A 115 3.50 -13.24 -25.87
C ASP A 115 3.25 -14.16 -24.68
N ALA A 116 3.99 -13.96 -23.60
CA ALA A 116 3.96 -14.87 -22.46
C ALA A 116 2.64 -14.81 -21.70
N GLU A 117 1.80 -13.79 -21.90
CA GLU A 117 0.53 -13.64 -21.19
C GLU A 117 -0.63 -14.31 -21.91
N LYS A 118 -0.49 -14.57 -23.22
CA LYS A 118 -1.57 -15.09 -24.08
C LYS A 118 -1.26 -16.48 -24.62
N ASP A 119 -2.26 -17.36 -24.64
CA ASP A 119 -2.11 -18.76 -25.08
C ASP A 119 -2.35 -18.98 -26.59
N ASP A 120 -2.61 -17.90 -27.33
CA ASP A 120 -2.90 -17.87 -28.77
C ASP A 120 -1.63 -17.66 -29.62
N ASN A 121 -0.46 -18.12 -29.15
CA ASN A 121 0.78 -18.13 -29.93
C ASN A 121 1.45 -19.51 -29.91
N LEU A 122 2.18 -19.81 -31.00
CA LEU A 122 2.79 -21.13 -31.21
C LEU A 122 3.76 -21.51 -30.08
N SER A 123 4.59 -20.55 -29.64
CA SER A 123 5.60 -20.78 -28.62
C SER A 123 4.97 -21.24 -27.30
N VAL A 124 3.98 -20.49 -26.78
CA VAL A 124 3.27 -20.87 -25.56
C VAL A 124 2.53 -22.20 -25.73
N ARG A 125 1.89 -22.42 -26.89
CA ARG A 125 1.17 -23.68 -27.16
C ARG A 125 2.11 -24.89 -27.08
N ILE A 126 3.27 -24.86 -27.75
CA ILE A 126 4.23 -25.97 -27.73
C ILE A 126 4.86 -26.14 -26.34
N LEU A 127 5.23 -25.04 -25.66
CA LEU A 127 5.78 -25.14 -24.30
C LEU A 127 4.77 -25.75 -23.30
N SER A 128 3.49 -25.41 -23.45
CA SER A 128 2.39 -25.91 -22.61
C SER A 128 2.16 -27.42 -22.80
N ILE A 129 2.07 -27.90 -24.05
CA ILE A 129 1.90 -29.33 -24.32
C ILE A 129 3.10 -30.17 -23.88
N LEU A 130 4.30 -29.59 -23.83
CA LEU A 130 5.52 -30.21 -23.29
C LEU A 130 5.63 -30.10 -21.74
N GLY A 131 4.68 -29.43 -21.09
CA GLY A 131 4.65 -29.27 -19.63
C GLY A 131 5.73 -28.33 -19.08
N LEU A 132 6.19 -27.34 -19.87
CA LEU A 132 7.28 -26.43 -19.50
C LEU A 132 6.82 -25.15 -18.81
N GLY A 133 5.50 -24.90 -18.75
CA GLY A 133 4.94 -23.70 -18.11
C GLY A 133 5.36 -22.41 -18.81
N ARG A 134 5.61 -21.35 -18.03
CA ARG A 134 6.06 -20.02 -18.49
C ARG A 134 7.37 -19.60 -17.78
N PRO A 135 8.50 -20.28 -18.08
CA PRO A 135 9.75 -20.02 -17.39
C PRO A 135 10.32 -18.64 -17.72
N LYS A 136 11.10 -18.08 -16.80
CA LYS A 136 11.83 -16.82 -17.00
C LYS A 136 13.33 -17.05 -17.09
N LEU A 137 13.99 -16.34 -17.98
CA LEU A 137 15.43 -16.36 -18.19
C LEU A 137 16.05 -15.03 -17.77
N ARG A 138 17.26 -15.05 -17.22
CA ARG A 138 18.03 -13.84 -16.96
C ARG A 138 18.42 -13.16 -18.27
N ARG A 139 18.17 -11.85 -18.36
CA ARG A 139 18.48 -11.00 -19.52
C ARG A 139 19.83 -10.32 -19.40
N ASP A 140 20.16 -9.80 -18.21
CA ASP A 140 21.33 -8.95 -18.01
C ASP A 140 21.89 -9.05 -16.58
N LYS A 141 22.94 -8.25 -16.31
CA LYS A 141 23.60 -8.21 -15.00
C LYS A 141 22.69 -7.64 -13.90
N ASP A 142 21.71 -6.82 -14.27
CA ASP A 142 20.77 -6.14 -13.38
C ASP A 142 19.62 -7.05 -12.92
N MET A 143 19.74 -8.36 -13.17
CA MET A 143 18.76 -9.38 -12.79
C MET A 143 17.42 -9.22 -13.50
N ASN A 144 17.37 -8.47 -14.60
CA ASN A 144 16.17 -8.42 -15.44
C ASN A 144 15.91 -9.79 -16.03
N THR A 145 14.63 -10.11 -16.21
CA THR A 145 14.22 -11.39 -16.78
C THR A 145 13.44 -11.19 -18.08
N VAL A 146 13.48 -12.20 -18.94
CA VAL A 146 12.69 -12.31 -20.18
C VAL A 146 12.04 -13.68 -20.23
N SER A 147 10.95 -13.81 -20.98
CA SER A 147 10.24 -15.08 -21.10
C SER A 147 11.04 -16.11 -21.89
N PHE A 148 11.05 -17.36 -21.42
CA PHE A 148 11.55 -18.49 -22.18
C PHE A 148 10.61 -18.82 -23.35
N THR A 149 11.18 -19.06 -24.53
CA THR A 149 10.40 -19.27 -25.76
C THR A 149 10.78 -20.59 -26.44
N LEU A 150 9.91 -21.07 -27.33
CA LEU A 150 10.21 -22.20 -28.21
C LEU A 150 11.52 -22.01 -28.99
N ARG A 151 11.88 -20.77 -29.34
CA ARG A 151 13.14 -20.47 -30.03
C ARG A 151 14.37 -20.80 -29.21
N ASN A 152 14.29 -20.65 -27.89
CA ASN A 152 15.39 -21.03 -27.01
C ASN A 152 15.62 -22.55 -27.03
N LEU A 153 14.56 -23.35 -27.14
CA LEU A 153 14.67 -24.79 -27.34
C LEU A 153 15.13 -25.15 -28.75
N ALA A 154 14.54 -24.55 -29.78
CA ALA A 154 14.91 -24.80 -31.17
C ALA A 154 16.40 -24.53 -31.40
N LEU A 155 16.96 -23.46 -30.80
CA LEU A 155 18.38 -23.16 -30.84
C LEU A 155 19.28 -24.28 -30.29
N LEU A 156 18.80 -25.03 -29.30
CA LEU A 156 19.50 -26.14 -28.64
C LEU A 156 19.17 -27.51 -29.25
N SER A 157 18.25 -27.56 -30.22
CA SER A 157 17.78 -28.78 -30.88
C SER A 157 18.10 -28.81 -32.36
N ILE A 158 18.26 -27.67 -33.03
CA ILE A 158 18.46 -27.58 -34.47
C ILE A 158 19.76 -26.85 -34.77
N VAL A 159 20.58 -27.46 -35.62
CA VAL A 159 21.81 -26.85 -36.12
C VAL A 159 21.93 -27.05 -37.62
N GLN A 160 22.05 -25.92 -38.34
CA GLN A 160 22.28 -25.86 -39.78
C GLN A 160 23.78 -25.92 -40.10
N GLU A 161 24.14 -26.16 -41.36
CA GLU A 161 25.52 -26.42 -41.79
C GLU A 161 26.48 -25.27 -41.44
N ASP A 162 26.04 -24.01 -41.54
CA ASP A 162 26.85 -22.83 -41.20
C ASP A 162 27.18 -22.75 -39.71
N ARG A 163 26.24 -23.13 -38.85
CA ARG A 163 26.38 -23.08 -37.40
C ARG A 163 27.07 -24.33 -36.85
N ILE A 164 26.89 -25.50 -37.46
CA ILE A 164 27.51 -26.74 -36.98
C ILE A 164 29.04 -26.67 -37.07
N ILE A 165 29.56 -25.97 -38.09
CA ILE A 165 30.99 -25.74 -38.30
C ILE A 165 31.53 -24.48 -37.62
N ALA A 166 30.69 -23.72 -36.91
CA ALA A 166 31.09 -22.45 -36.32
C ALA A 166 32.06 -22.64 -35.15
N ASN A 167 32.94 -21.64 -34.96
CA ASN A 167 33.87 -21.58 -33.84
C ASN A 167 33.20 -21.05 -32.54
N ILE A 168 31.98 -20.52 -32.64
CA ILE A 168 31.18 -20.07 -31.50
C ILE A 168 30.52 -21.29 -30.84
N SER A 169 30.36 -21.25 -29.52
CA SER A 169 29.70 -22.31 -28.74
C SER A 169 28.37 -22.76 -29.36
N PRO A 170 28.03 -24.06 -29.33
CA PRO A 170 26.70 -24.56 -29.71
C PRO A 170 25.57 -23.92 -28.90
N VAL A 171 25.85 -23.35 -27.73
CA VAL A 171 24.86 -22.66 -26.87
C VAL A 171 24.54 -21.25 -27.36
N LEU A 172 25.50 -20.58 -28.02
CA LEU A 172 25.46 -19.14 -28.27
C LEU A 172 25.25 -18.84 -29.76
N THR A 173 24.56 -17.74 -30.05
CA THR A 173 24.54 -17.15 -31.39
C THR A 173 25.64 -16.11 -31.54
N ALA A 174 25.81 -15.57 -32.75
CA ALA A 174 26.73 -14.46 -32.98
C ALA A 174 26.27 -13.15 -32.29
N ASN A 175 25.01 -13.08 -31.84
CA ASN A 175 24.45 -11.89 -31.20
C ASN A 175 24.86 -11.80 -29.72
N ARG A 176 25.95 -11.09 -29.44
CA ARG A 176 26.49 -10.90 -28.08
C ARG A 176 25.49 -10.36 -27.06
N VAL A 177 24.48 -9.60 -27.50
CA VAL A 177 23.43 -9.08 -26.61
C VAL A 177 22.56 -10.21 -26.04
N MET A 178 22.37 -11.27 -26.82
CA MET A 178 21.55 -12.42 -26.43
C MET A 178 22.31 -13.45 -25.60
N ASN A 179 23.64 -13.38 -25.50
CA ASN A 179 24.47 -14.38 -24.82
C ASN A 179 24.01 -14.68 -23.38
N THR A 180 23.57 -13.67 -22.62
CA THR A 180 23.07 -13.90 -21.24
C THR A 180 21.78 -14.71 -21.24
N VAL A 181 20.85 -14.39 -22.15
CA VAL A 181 19.59 -15.12 -22.33
C VAL A 181 19.85 -16.54 -22.83
N GLU A 182 20.74 -16.73 -23.80
CA GLU A 182 21.10 -18.03 -24.36
C GLU A 182 21.81 -18.92 -23.33
N LYS A 183 22.74 -18.36 -22.55
CA LYS A 183 23.37 -19.05 -21.43
C LYS A 183 22.36 -19.44 -20.35
N SER A 184 21.40 -18.56 -20.05
CA SER A 184 20.31 -18.85 -19.11
C SER A 184 19.35 -19.92 -19.67
N ALA A 185 19.08 -19.92 -20.98
CA ALA A 185 18.29 -20.97 -21.64
C ALA A 185 18.98 -22.34 -21.57
N PHE A 186 20.29 -22.39 -21.82
CA PHE A 186 21.07 -23.61 -21.64
C PHE A 186 21.12 -24.05 -20.18
N LYS A 187 21.27 -23.13 -19.23
CA LYS A 187 21.14 -23.43 -17.79
C LYS A 187 19.79 -24.09 -17.51
N TYR A 188 18.69 -23.53 -18.01
CA TYR A 188 17.36 -24.09 -17.82
C TYR A 188 17.23 -25.49 -18.45
N ALA A 189 17.73 -25.69 -19.67
CA ALA A 189 17.75 -27.01 -20.32
C ALA A 189 18.58 -28.04 -19.52
N LEU A 190 19.72 -27.61 -18.96
CA LEU A 190 20.63 -28.48 -18.21
C LEU A 190 20.11 -28.81 -16.80
N THR A 191 19.59 -27.83 -16.08
CA THR A 191 19.24 -27.94 -14.65
C THR A 191 17.75 -28.04 -14.38
N GLY A 192 16.89 -27.68 -15.34
CA GLY A 192 15.45 -27.56 -15.16
C GLY A 192 15.00 -26.42 -14.23
N VAL A 193 15.92 -25.56 -13.77
CA VAL A 193 15.64 -24.43 -12.89
C VAL A 193 15.80 -23.12 -13.66
N ASP A 194 14.73 -22.33 -13.70
CA ASP A 194 14.68 -21.06 -14.41
C ASP A 194 15.27 -19.91 -13.55
N ASP A 195 15.03 -18.65 -13.92
CA ASP A 195 15.49 -17.45 -13.22
C ASP A 195 14.33 -16.64 -12.61
N SER A 196 13.17 -17.25 -12.38
CA SER A 196 11.98 -16.53 -11.87
C SER A 196 12.21 -15.90 -10.49
N ALA A 197 13.07 -16.48 -9.65
CA ALA A 197 13.43 -15.94 -8.33
C ALA A 197 14.16 -14.59 -8.38
N LEU A 198 14.76 -14.22 -9.52
CA LEU A 198 15.47 -12.95 -9.67
C LEU A 198 14.54 -11.72 -9.58
N VAL A 199 13.25 -11.89 -9.87
CA VAL A 199 12.25 -10.81 -9.82
C VAL A 199 12.16 -10.22 -8.40
N ALA A 200 12.04 -11.09 -7.39
CA ALA A 200 11.96 -10.65 -5.99
C ALA A 200 13.24 -9.93 -5.52
N ILE A 201 14.41 -10.37 -5.99
CA ILE A 201 15.70 -9.73 -5.67
C ILE A 201 15.77 -8.31 -6.25
N ARG A 202 15.27 -8.11 -7.48
CA ARG A 202 15.23 -6.79 -8.10
C ARG A 202 14.29 -5.84 -7.36
N GLU A 203 13.08 -6.29 -7.03
CA GLU A 203 12.12 -5.47 -6.26
C GLU A 203 12.68 -5.07 -4.90
N ALA A 204 13.36 -5.98 -4.20
CA ALA A 204 14.05 -5.69 -2.95
C ALA A 204 15.19 -4.66 -3.11
N LYS A 205 15.92 -4.68 -4.24
CA LYS A 205 16.94 -3.66 -4.54
C LYS A 205 16.33 -2.30 -4.86
N GLU A 206 15.24 -2.25 -5.63
CA GLU A 206 14.55 -1.00 -5.96
C GLU A 206 13.94 -0.35 -4.70
N ASN A 207 13.34 -1.15 -3.82
CA ASN A 207 12.82 -0.67 -2.54
C ASN A 207 13.93 -0.11 -1.64
N GLN A 208 15.09 -0.75 -1.58
CA GLN A 208 16.25 -0.25 -0.85
C GLN A 208 16.76 1.07 -1.45
N ALA A 209 16.86 1.17 -2.78
CA ALA A 209 17.27 2.40 -3.44
C ALA A 209 16.31 3.57 -3.12
N ARG A 210 14.99 3.29 -3.06
CA ARG A 210 13.98 4.27 -2.63
C ARG A 210 14.15 4.67 -1.17
N LEU A 211 14.40 3.72 -0.28
CA LEU A 211 14.65 3.98 1.14
C LEU A 211 15.86 4.92 1.32
N VAL A 212 16.97 4.63 0.64
CA VAL A 212 18.18 5.48 0.66
C VAL A 212 17.90 6.87 0.07
N ALA A 213 17.16 6.96 -1.04
CA ALA A 213 16.79 8.24 -1.63
C ALA A 213 15.93 9.10 -0.68
N ASN A 214 14.92 8.49 -0.03
CA ASN A 214 14.07 9.17 0.94
C ASN A 214 14.86 9.62 2.17
N ARG A 215 15.78 8.79 2.67
CA ARG A 215 16.72 9.15 3.74
C ARG A 215 17.53 10.39 3.37
N ASN A 216 18.16 10.40 2.19
CA ASN A 216 18.97 11.53 1.73
C ASN A 216 18.13 12.81 1.52
N ALA A 217 16.89 12.68 1.06
CA ALA A 217 15.98 13.83 0.95
C ALA A 217 15.61 14.40 2.32
N LEU A 218 15.35 13.54 3.31
CA LEU A 218 15.06 13.95 4.69
C LEU A 218 16.28 14.65 5.31
N GLU A 219 17.49 14.10 5.12
CA GLU A 219 18.76 14.69 5.56
C GLU A 219 18.93 16.11 4.97
N ALA A 220 18.69 16.29 3.67
CA ALA A 220 18.76 17.62 3.04
C ALA A 220 17.73 18.62 3.61
N VAL A 221 16.52 18.17 3.94
CA VAL A 221 15.49 19.02 4.59
C VAL A 221 15.93 19.43 6.00
N ILE A 222 16.52 18.50 6.76
CA ILE A 222 17.07 18.76 8.09
C ILE A 222 18.18 19.81 7.99
N ASP A 223 19.13 19.65 7.07
CA ASP A 223 20.25 20.58 6.90
C ASP A 223 19.78 22.02 6.59
N VAL A 224 18.82 22.17 5.67
CA VAL A 224 18.26 23.49 5.31
C VAL A 224 17.52 24.16 6.47
N ARG A 225 16.81 23.38 7.30
CA ARG A 225 16.12 23.91 8.47
C ARG A 225 17.12 24.25 9.58
N GLN A 226 18.09 23.38 9.80
CA GLN A 226 19.12 23.54 10.81
C GLN A 226 20.03 24.74 10.52
N SER A 227 20.34 25.03 9.26
CA SER A 227 21.14 26.20 8.89
C SER A 227 20.46 27.54 9.20
N LYS A 228 19.14 27.53 9.40
CA LYS A 228 18.34 28.71 9.75
C LYS A 228 18.11 28.83 11.26
N LEU A 229 18.47 27.80 12.03
CA LEU A 229 18.31 27.82 13.48
C LEU A 229 19.44 28.65 14.13
N PRO A 230 19.13 29.40 15.20
CA PRO A 230 20.14 30.02 16.04
C PRO A 230 21.00 28.96 16.75
N SER A 231 22.10 29.39 17.37
CA SER A 231 23.01 28.44 18.03
C SER A 231 22.31 27.69 19.17
N SER A 232 22.79 26.49 19.51
CA SER A 232 22.21 25.69 20.61
C SER A 232 22.14 26.50 21.91
N GLU A 233 23.19 27.26 22.24
CA GLU A 233 23.22 28.14 23.42
C GLU A 233 22.15 29.24 23.39
N GLN A 234 21.77 29.73 22.20
CA GLN A 234 20.69 30.71 22.06
C GLN A 234 19.34 30.03 22.27
N LEU A 235 19.12 28.85 21.68
CA LEU A 235 17.90 28.07 21.87
C LEU A 235 17.68 27.70 23.34
N ASP A 236 18.73 27.29 24.04
CA ASP A 236 18.65 26.94 25.46
C ASP A 236 18.32 28.16 26.34
N ARG A 237 18.90 29.32 26.02
CA ARG A 237 18.53 30.60 26.66
C ARG A 237 17.07 30.98 26.41
N LEU A 238 16.54 30.77 25.21
CA LEU A 238 15.13 31.02 24.90
C LEU A 238 14.20 30.06 25.67
N ARG A 239 14.57 28.78 25.77
CA ARG A 239 13.84 27.77 26.56
C ARG A 239 13.80 28.13 28.04
N GLU A 240 14.93 28.55 28.60
CA GLU A 240 15.01 28.98 30.00
C GLU A 240 14.17 30.25 30.26
N ARG A 241 14.23 31.23 29.36
CA ARG A 241 13.39 32.44 29.42
C ARG A 241 11.91 32.10 29.35
N LEU A 242 11.51 31.22 28.44
CA LEU A 242 10.12 30.76 28.32
C LEU A 242 9.65 30.11 29.62
N LYS A 243 10.45 29.20 30.19
CA LYS A 243 10.15 28.55 31.47
C LYS A 243 9.97 29.56 32.61
N HIS A 244 10.81 30.59 32.66
CA HIS A 244 10.69 31.65 33.66
C HIS A 244 9.42 32.50 33.47
N LEU A 245 9.06 32.85 32.23
CA LEU A 245 7.81 33.56 31.94
C LEU A 245 6.59 32.73 32.32
N GLU A 246 6.56 31.44 31.99
CA GLU A 246 5.48 30.52 32.36
C GLU A 246 5.34 30.40 33.88
N GLY A 247 6.45 30.31 34.62
CA GLY A 247 6.45 30.34 36.08
C GLY A 247 5.88 31.65 36.66
N ARG A 248 6.22 32.79 36.08
CA ARG A 248 5.66 34.10 36.48
C ARG A 248 4.16 34.22 36.18
N ILE A 249 3.71 33.75 35.01
CA ILE A 249 2.30 33.74 34.64
C ILE A 249 1.50 32.89 35.64
N ALA A 250 2.01 31.71 35.99
CA ALA A 250 1.38 30.84 36.99
C ALA A 250 1.25 31.53 38.36
N SER A 251 2.33 32.13 38.86
CA SER A 251 2.31 32.84 40.14
C SER A 251 1.36 34.04 40.17
N ILE A 252 1.30 34.86 39.11
CA ILE A 252 0.33 35.97 39.04
C ILE A 252 -1.09 35.43 38.89
N GLY A 253 -1.27 34.29 38.22
CA GLY A 253 -2.55 33.58 38.12
C GLY A 253 -3.11 33.18 39.48
N ASP A 254 -2.26 32.65 40.38
CA ASP A 254 -2.65 32.28 41.74
C ASP A 254 -3.10 33.51 42.55
N ASP A 255 -2.36 34.62 42.45
CA ASP A 255 -2.74 35.88 43.10
C ASP A 255 -4.06 36.44 42.57
N VAL A 256 -4.28 36.38 41.25
CA VAL A 256 -5.55 36.81 40.62
C VAL A 256 -6.71 35.98 41.14
N ALA A 257 -6.55 34.67 41.29
CA ALA A 257 -7.59 33.81 41.86
C ALA A 257 -7.94 34.21 43.30
N GLY A 258 -6.94 34.52 44.13
CA GLY A 258 -7.15 35.01 45.49
C GLY A 258 -7.86 36.36 45.55
N ASP A 259 -7.43 37.33 44.74
CA ASP A 259 -8.02 38.68 44.65
C ASP A 259 -9.46 38.62 44.10
N GLU A 260 -9.77 37.71 43.17
CA GLU A 260 -11.12 37.48 42.63
C GLU A 260 -12.08 36.96 43.68
N GLN A 261 -11.64 36.02 44.51
CA GLN A 261 -12.44 35.52 45.63
C GLN A 261 -12.79 36.67 46.59
N GLN A 262 -11.79 37.46 47.00
CA GLN A 262 -12.01 38.60 47.90
C GLN A 262 -12.93 39.66 47.27
N HIS A 263 -12.81 39.92 45.97
CA HIS A 263 -13.68 40.84 45.25
C HIS A 263 -15.13 40.35 45.25
N SER A 264 -15.35 39.06 45.01
CA SER A 264 -16.67 38.42 45.04
C SER A 264 -17.32 38.49 46.42
N GLU A 265 -16.54 38.24 47.49
CA GLU A 265 -16.98 38.36 48.88
C GLU A 265 -17.40 39.81 49.22
N ALA A 266 -16.56 40.79 48.88
CA ALA A 266 -16.84 42.21 49.10
C ALA A 266 -18.10 42.69 48.33
N SER A 267 -18.22 42.30 47.05
CA SER A 267 -19.39 42.58 46.21
C SER A 267 -20.67 41.97 46.77
N THR A 268 -20.59 40.74 47.30
CA THR A 268 -21.73 40.04 47.89
C THR A 268 -22.14 40.68 49.21
N ARG A 269 -21.18 41.01 50.07
CA ARG A 269 -21.42 41.75 51.32
C ARG A 269 -22.08 43.10 51.05
N PHE A 270 -21.59 43.86 50.07
CA PHE A 270 -22.20 45.13 49.65
C PHE A 270 -23.67 44.96 49.26
N ARG A 271 -23.99 43.97 48.41
CA ARG A 271 -25.38 43.71 47.95
C ARG A 271 -26.32 43.34 49.10
N LEU A 272 -25.84 42.56 50.07
CA LEU A 272 -26.63 42.19 51.25
C LEU A 272 -26.91 43.40 52.15
N LEU A 273 -25.88 44.21 52.42
CA LEU A 273 -26.02 45.43 53.21
C LEU A 273 -26.91 46.47 52.54
N ASP A 274 -26.80 46.64 51.23
CA ASP A 274 -27.67 47.54 50.47
C ASP A 274 -29.14 47.15 50.62
N ARG A 275 -29.46 45.85 50.42
CA ARG A 275 -30.81 45.33 50.60
C ARG A 275 -31.33 45.56 52.02
N TYR A 276 -30.49 45.32 53.03
CA TYR A 276 -30.84 45.54 54.44
C TYR A 276 -31.14 47.03 54.72
N VAL A 277 -30.30 47.93 54.22
CA VAL A 277 -30.48 49.39 54.37
C VAL A 277 -31.78 49.84 53.71
N GLN A 278 -32.08 49.39 52.48
CA GLN A 278 -33.32 49.74 51.79
C GLN A 278 -34.57 49.23 52.52
N THR A 279 -34.53 47.98 53.01
CA THR A 279 -35.65 47.38 53.75
C THR A 279 -35.89 48.09 55.08
N SER A 280 -34.82 48.39 55.82
CA SER A 280 -34.89 49.10 57.10
C SER A 280 -35.40 50.53 56.92
N ARG A 281 -35.00 51.23 55.85
CA ARG A 281 -35.52 52.57 55.52
C ARG A 281 -37.02 52.55 55.24
N ARG A 282 -37.51 51.56 54.47
CA ARG A 282 -38.96 51.39 54.22
C ARG A 282 -39.72 51.16 55.51
N ARG A 283 -39.25 50.25 56.38
CA ARG A 283 -39.88 49.97 57.67
C ARG A 283 -39.93 51.21 58.57
N ARG A 284 -38.86 52.01 58.60
CA ARG A 284 -38.84 53.28 59.35
C ARG A 284 -39.88 54.27 58.84
N GLN A 285 -40.02 54.41 57.52
CA GLN A 285 -41.05 55.27 56.92
C GLN A 285 -42.48 54.80 57.27
N GLU A 286 -42.72 53.49 57.29
CA GLU A 286 -44.00 52.93 57.73
C GLU A 286 -44.28 53.25 59.20
N ILE A 287 -43.29 53.04 60.08
CA ILE A 287 -43.41 53.32 61.52
C ILE A 287 -43.68 54.81 61.76
N ASP A 288 -42.95 55.70 61.09
CA ASP A 288 -43.13 57.15 61.21
C ASP A 288 -44.56 57.57 60.81
N SER A 289 -45.07 57.02 59.70
CA SER A 289 -46.45 57.25 59.27
C SER A 289 -47.49 56.73 60.28
N LEU A 290 -47.26 55.55 60.88
CA LEU A 290 -48.13 55.00 61.93
C LEU A 290 -48.12 55.86 63.20
N LEU A 291 -46.95 56.31 63.63
CA LEU A 291 -46.80 57.18 64.80
C LEU A 291 -47.54 58.49 64.61
N GLN A 292 -47.43 59.13 63.44
CA GLN A 292 -48.19 60.35 63.10
C GLN A 292 -49.71 60.13 63.19
N ARG A 293 -50.21 59.01 62.66
CA ARG A 293 -51.65 58.66 62.75
C ARG A 293 -52.09 58.39 64.19
N PHE A 294 -51.25 57.75 65.00
CA PHE A 294 -51.54 57.47 66.40
C PHE A 294 -51.47 58.70 67.31
N VAL A 295 -50.75 59.76 66.92
CA VAL A 295 -50.86 61.07 67.60
C VAL A 295 -52.27 61.63 67.40
N LEU A 296 -52.76 61.68 66.17
CA LEU A 296 -54.12 62.17 65.87
C LEU A 296 -55.22 61.33 66.55
N LEU A 297 -55.05 60.01 66.62
CA LEU A 297 -56.00 59.13 67.31
C LEU A 297 -56.03 59.37 68.83
N ASP A 298 -54.88 59.65 69.44
CA ASP A 298 -54.78 59.97 70.88
C ASP A 298 -55.47 61.30 71.19
N GLU A 299 -55.32 62.31 70.32
CA GLU A 299 -56.04 63.59 70.39
C GLU A 299 -57.56 63.40 70.27
N HIS A 300 -58.02 62.52 69.37
CA HIS A 300 -59.44 62.18 69.24
C HIS A 300 -59.99 61.51 70.51
N TYR A 301 -59.26 60.54 71.08
CA TYR A 301 -59.66 59.92 72.34
C TYR A 301 -59.71 60.90 73.50
N GLU A 302 -58.77 61.85 73.55
CA GLU A 302 -58.79 62.91 74.56
C GLU A 302 -60.04 63.79 74.43
N SER A 303 -60.38 64.21 73.21
CA SER A 303 -61.59 64.97 72.94
C SER A 303 -62.86 64.19 73.29
N ASP A 304 -62.92 62.91 72.95
CA ASP A 304 -64.05 62.03 73.29
C ASP A 304 -64.22 61.85 74.80
N LEU A 305 -63.12 61.63 75.52
CA LEU A 305 -63.13 61.53 76.98
C LEU A 305 -63.64 62.82 77.62
N SER A 306 -63.12 63.99 77.20
CA SER A 306 -63.61 65.29 77.70
C SER A 306 -65.10 65.48 77.43
N ARG A 307 -65.60 65.07 76.26
CA ARG A 307 -67.02 65.14 75.93
C ARG A 307 -67.87 64.21 76.80
N LEU A 308 -67.42 62.98 77.04
CA LEU A 308 -68.14 62.01 77.89
C LEU A 308 -68.12 62.42 79.37
N GLU A 309 -67.00 62.96 79.86
CA GLU A 309 -66.88 63.51 81.20
C GLU A 309 -67.84 64.68 81.42
N ALA A 310 -67.97 65.58 80.43
CA ALA A 310 -68.94 66.66 80.46
C ALA A 310 -70.38 66.12 80.57
N ILE A 311 -70.73 65.04 79.83
CA ILE A 311 -72.04 64.38 79.92
C ILE A 311 -72.27 63.81 81.33
N VAL A 312 -71.27 63.13 81.91
CA VAL A 312 -71.35 62.57 83.27
C VAL A 312 -71.54 63.68 84.32
N GLN A 313 -70.81 64.79 84.20
CA GLN A 313 -70.93 65.94 85.10
C GLN A 313 -72.29 66.63 84.96
N SER A 314 -72.73 66.88 83.72
CA SER A 314 -74.06 67.46 83.46
C SER A 314 -75.17 66.57 84.01
N GLY A 315 -75.08 65.25 83.84
CA GLY A 315 -76.05 64.31 84.42
C GLY A 315 -76.07 64.32 85.96
N ALA A 316 -74.92 64.47 86.62
CA ALA A 316 -74.84 64.61 88.07
C ALA A 316 -75.48 65.91 88.58
N VAL A 317 -75.22 67.04 87.89
CA VAL A 317 -75.87 68.33 88.20
C VAL A 317 -77.37 68.24 87.98
N PHE A 318 -77.80 67.66 86.84
CA PHE A 318 -79.21 67.53 86.50
C PHE A 318 -79.94 66.64 87.51
N GLY A 319 -79.33 65.54 87.95
CA GLY A 319 -79.89 64.66 88.98
C GLY A 319 -79.99 65.30 90.38
N ALA A 320 -79.21 66.35 90.67
CA ALA A 320 -79.30 67.10 91.93
C ALA A 320 -80.39 68.19 91.91
N LEU A 321 -80.90 68.55 90.74
CA LEU A 321 -82.01 69.50 90.61
C LEU A 321 -83.29 68.83 91.10
N HIS A 322 -83.88 69.39 92.15
CA HIS A 322 -85.16 68.93 92.66
C HIS A 322 -86.29 69.64 91.88
N PRO A 323 -87.38 68.94 91.51
CA PRO A 323 -88.55 69.59 90.94
C PRO A 323 -89.08 70.64 91.91
N GLY A 324 -88.94 71.91 91.52
CA GLY A 324 -89.40 73.06 92.29
C GLY A 324 -90.48 73.83 91.55
N PRO A 325 -91.19 74.75 92.23
CA PRO A 325 -92.12 75.63 91.54
C PRO A 325 -91.39 76.42 90.44
N CYS A 326 -92.03 76.59 89.29
CA CYS A 326 -91.42 77.18 88.11
C CYS A 326 -90.87 78.57 88.47
N PRO A 327 -89.57 78.85 88.29
CA PRO A 327 -88.98 80.12 88.72
C PRO A 327 -89.51 81.32 87.93
N PHE A 328 -90.24 81.08 86.83
CA PHE A 328 -90.80 82.14 85.99
C PHE A 328 -92.27 82.44 86.29
N CYS A 329 -93.13 81.42 86.43
CA CYS A 329 -94.57 81.61 86.63
C CYS A 329 -95.09 81.11 87.99
N GLY A 330 -94.24 80.48 88.81
CA GLY A 330 -94.59 79.95 90.12
C GLY A 330 -95.40 78.64 90.11
N ALA A 331 -95.67 78.06 88.93
CA ALA A 331 -96.44 76.82 88.82
C ALA A 331 -95.80 75.67 89.61
N ALA A 332 -96.58 74.96 90.43
CA ALA A 332 -96.10 73.83 91.22
C ALA A 332 -95.62 72.66 90.31
N PRO A 333 -94.68 71.81 90.76
CA PRO A 333 -94.11 70.73 89.94
C PRO A 333 -95.14 69.81 89.29
N GLU A 334 -96.23 69.51 89.99
CA GLU A 334 -97.30 68.63 89.51
C GLU A 334 -98.07 69.24 88.33
N ALA A 335 -98.04 70.58 88.21
CA ALA A 335 -98.64 71.33 87.12
C ALA A 335 -97.66 71.61 85.96
N GLN A 336 -96.41 71.12 86.03
CA GLN A 336 -95.38 71.27 85.00
C GLN A 336 -95.30 70.06 84.04
N ALA A 337 -96.46 69.46 83.72
CA ALA A 337 -96.53 68.36 82.76
C ALA A 337 -96.48 68.90 81.32
N HIS A 338 -95.46 68.49 80.56
CA HIS A 338 -95.30 68.83 79.13
C HIS A 338 -95.58 67.60 78.25
N GLU A 339 -96.35 67.78 77.17
CA GLU A 339 -96.74 66.70 76.23
C GLU A 339 -95.55 65.96 75.58
N ASN A 340 -94.35 66.60 75.56
CA ASN A 340 -93.09 66.02 75.08
C ASN A 340 -92.07 65.87 76.20
N ALA A 341 -92.48 65.35 77.36
CA ALA A 341 -91.54 65.05 78.45
C ALA A 341 -90.48 64.07 77.94
N CYS A 342 -89.21 64.44 78.09
CA CYS A 342 -88.08 63.59 77.71
C CYS A 342 -88.02 62.38 78.65
N ASP A 343 -88.46 61.21 78.16
CA ASP A 343 -88.43 59.91 78.86
C ASP A 343 -87.00 59.34 79.01
N ALA A 344 -85.97 60.10 78.65
CA ALA A 344 -84.59 59.66 78.77
C ALA A 344 -84.17 59.70 80.24
N ASP A 345 -84.00 58.52 80.83
CA ASP A 345 -83.45 58.34 82.18
C ASP A 345 -82.00 58.88 82.23
N PRO A 346 -81.75 60.02 82.90
CA PRO A 346 -80.40 60.60 82.99
C PRO A 346 -79.41 59.64 83.65
N GLY A 347 -79.89 58.78 84.57
CA GLY A 347 -79.08 57.75 85.22
C GLY A 347 -78.53 56.73 84.24
N LYS A 348 -79.34 56.26 83.28
CA LYS A 348 -78.90 55.31 82.24
C LYS A 348 -77.88 55.94 81.28
N ILE A 349 -78.07 57.21 80.90
CA ILE A 349 -77.12 57.93 80.05
C ILE A 349 -75.78 58.09 80.76
N VAL A 350 -75.79 58.46 82.04
CA VAL A 350 -74.57 58.57 82.85
C VAL A 350 -73.88 57.21 83.00
N MET A 351 -74.62 56.13 83.23
CA MET A 351 -74.05 54.78 83.30
C MET A 351 -73.38 54.36 81.98
N ALA A 352 -74.05 54.58 80.84
CA ALA A 352 -73.48 54.30 79.52
C ALA A 352 -72.23 55.15 79.23
N ALA A 353 -72.26 56.45 79.56
CA ALA A 353 -71.12 57.34 79.40
C ALA A 353 -69.92 56.91 80.27
N ARG A 354 -70.14 56.48 81.52
CA ARG A 354 -69.09 55.93 82.38
C ARG A 354 -68.47 54.66 81.80
N SER A 355 -69.30 53.73 81.31
CA SER A 355 -68.79 52.51 80.66
C SER A 355 -67.97 52.81 79.41
N GLU A 356 -68.36 53.81 78.62
CA GLU A 356 -67.60 54.22 77.43
C GLU A 356 -66.31 54.96 77.81
N ILE A 357 -66.30 55.77 78.88
CA ILE A 357 -65.08 56.37 79.43
C ILE A 357 -64.07 55.29 79.82
N GLU A 358 -64.51 54.25 80.55
CA GLU A 358 -63.65 53.12 80.92
C GLU A 358 -63.07 52.43 79.69
N ARG A 359 -63.91 52.17 78.68
CA ARG A 359 -63.49 51.55 77.42
C ARG A 359 -62.47 52.39 76.65
N ILE A 360 -62.75 53.68 76.43
CA ILE A 360 -61.85 54.58 75.70
C ILE A 360 -60.55 54.79 76.48
N SER A 361 -60.60 54.86 77.81
CA SER A 361 -59.41 54.96 78.66
C SER A 361 -58.50 53.74 78.47
N LEU A 362 -59.07 52.52 78.43
CA LEU A 362 -58.32 51.29 78.16
C LEU A 362 -57.71 51.29 76.75
N LEU A 363 -58.49 51.68 75.73
CA LEU A 363 -58.00 51.79 74.34
C LEU A 363 -56.86 52.81 74.23
N ARG A 364 -56.97 53.95 74.91
CA ARG A 364 -55.95 55.00 74.94
C ARG A 364 -54.69 54.53 75.66
N GLN A 365 -54.81 53.75 76.74
CA GLN A 365 -53.65 53.10 77.38
C GLN A 365 -52.94 52.14 76.41
N GLY A 366 -53.69 51.27 75.72
CA GLY A 366 -53.12 50.37 74.71
C GLY A 366 -52.47 51.11 73.53
N LEU A 367 -53.01 52.27 73.14
CA LEU A 367 -52.42 53.15 72.13
C LEU A 367 -51.07 53.72 72.59
N LYS A 368 -50.96 54.19 73.85
CA LYS A 368 -49.70 54.69 74.43
C LYS A 368 -48.61 53.62 74.44
N GLU A 369 -48.95 52.39 74.84
CA GLU A 369 -48.01 51.26 74.82
C GLU A 369 -47.54 50.94 73.40
N THR A 370 -48.46 50.95 72.42
CA THR A 370 -48.14 50.69 71.01
C THR A 370 -47.22 51.78 70.43
N LYS A 371 -47.49 53.06 70.72
CA LYS A 371 -46.62 54.20 70.33
C LYS A 371 -45.21 54.04 70.92
N ALA A 372 -45.10 53.68 72.21
CA ALA A 372 -43.81 53.46 72.85
C ALA A 372 -43.02 52.31 72.22
N ARG A 373 -43.68 51.18 71.89
CA ARG A 373 -43.06 50.05 71.19
C ARG A 373 -42.56 50.43 69.80
N LEU A 374 -43.37 51.15 69.01
CA LEU A 374 -43.01 51.60 67.67
C LEU A 374 -41.86 52.62 67.69
N ALA A 375 -41.85 53.55 68.66
CA ALA A 375 -40.74 54.48 68.83
C ALA A 375 -39.42 53.75 69.14
N ALA A 376 -39.45 52.79 70.08
CA ALA A 376 -38.28 51.97 70.39
C ALA A 376 -37.81 51.13 69.18
N GLU A 377 -38.73 50.56 68.39
CA GLU A 377 -38.40 49.86 67.15
C GLU A 377 -37.71 50.80 66.14
N ASN A 378 -38.22 52.02 65.97
CA ASN A 378 -37.65 53.01 65.05
C ASN A 378 -36.24 53.43 65.46
N ASP A 379 -35.98 53.65 66.75
CA ASP A 379 -34.66 54.00 67.27
C ASP A 379 -33.65 52.86 67.03
N GLN A 380 -34.05 51.61 67.33
CA GLN A 380 -33.22 50.43 67.06
C GLN A 380 -32.92 50.26 65.56
N LEU A 381 -33.93 50.44 64.71
CA LEU A 381 -33.75 50.38 63.25
C LEU A 381 -32.85 51.51 62.76
N THR A 382 -32.91 52.69 63.36
CA THR A 382 -32.05 53.83 63.01
C THR A 382 -30.60 53.50 63.28
N GLN A 383 -30.26 53.09 64.50
CA GLN A 383 -28.88 52.75 64.89
C GLN A 383 -28.30 51.62 64.04
N ARG A 384 -29.08 50.54 63.80
CA ARG A 384 -28.64 49.41 62.97
C ARG A 384 -28.46 49.80 61.50
N THR A 385 -29.31 50.69 60.97
CA THR A 385 -29.19 51.16 59.58
C THR A 385 -27.93 52.01 59.40
N GLU A 386 -27.58 52.85 60.37
CA GLU A 386 -26.36 53.67 60.33
C GLU A 386 -25.09 52.81 60.33
N GLN A 387 -25.06 51.77 61.18
CA GLN A 387 -23.98 50.79 61.19
C GLN A 387 -23.87 50.06 59.84
N ALA A 388 -25.00 49.59 59.29
CA ALA A 388 -25.01 48.92 57.99
C ALA A 388 -24.56 49.82 56.83
N VAL A 389 -24.90 51.12 56.85
CA VAL A 389 -24.42 52.10 55.86
C VAL A 389 -22.92 52.30 55.95
N SER A 390 -22.35 52.34 57.16
CA SER A 390 -20.90 52.42 57.35
C SER A 390 -20.19 51.20 56.75
N GLU A 391 -20.65 50.00 57.09
CA GLU A 391 -20.11 48.75 56.54
C GLU A 391 -20.28 48.65 55.02
N GLN A 392 -21.41 49.13 54.49
CA GLN A 392 -21.69 49.15 53.06
C GLN A 392 -20.64 49.99 52.32
N ARG A 393 -20.26 51.15 52.86
CA ARG A 393 -19.21 52.01 52.29
C ARG A 393 -17.86 51.31 52.26
N THR A 394 -17.47 50.65 53.36
CA THR A 394 -16.23 49.87 53.43
C THR A 394 -16.21 48.73 52.41
N ALA A 395 -17.30 47.97 52.31
CA ALA A 395 -17.42 46.87 51.34
C ALA A 395 -17.33 47.38 49.88
N SER A 396 -17.98 48.51 49.58
CA SER A 396 -17.92 49.17 48.26
C SER A 396 -16.50 49.62 47.92
N GLN A 397 -15.80 50.29 48.85
CA GLN A 397 -14.42 50.75 48.65
C GLN A 397 -13.48 49.57 48.40
N ARG A 398 -13.58 48.50 49.20
CA ARG A 398 -12.78 47.28 49.02
C ARG A 398 -13.03 46.63 47.67
N SER A 399 -14.28 46.53 47.24
CA SER A 399 -14.62 45.97 45.92
C SER A 399 -14.03 46.81 44.78
N GLN A 400 -14.13 48.14 44.85
CA GLN A 400 -13.56 49.02 43.83
C GLN A 400 -12.04 48.95 43.75
N GLN A 401 -11.35 48.89 44.90
CA GLN A 401 -9.90 48.73 44.96
C GLN A 401 -9.44 47.41 44.33
N LEU A 402 -10.08 46.29 44.71
CA LEU A 402 -9.76 44.98 44.15
C LEU A 402 -10.04 44.90 42.64
N ALA A 403 -11.10 45.54 42.15
CA ALA A 403 -11.40 45.59 40.72
C ALA A 403 -10.28 46.27 39.91
N LEU A 404 -9.67 47.32 40.45
CA LEU A 404 -8.53 48.00 39.80
C LEU A 404 -7.28 47.12 39.78
N VAL A 405 -6.95 46.46 40.91
CA VAL A 405 -5.80 45.55 41.03
C VAL A 405 -5.95 44.37 40.06
N LEU A 406 -7.12 43.73 40.02
CA LEU A 406 -7.42 42.63 39.13
C LEU A 406 -7.27 43.01 37.65
N ARG A 407 -7.72 44.22 37.27
CA ARG A 407 -7.56 44.73 35.91
C ARG A 407 -6.10 44.84 35.51
N GLU A 408 -5.26 45.38 36.39
CA GLU A 408 -3.83 45.56 36.13
C GLU A 408 -3.08 44.22 36.07
N ARG A 409 -3.34 43.31 37.02
CA ARG A 409 -2.74 41.96 37.01
C ARG A 409 -3.12 41.17 35.75
N ARG A 410 -4.40 41.18 35.35
CA ARG A 410 -4.87 40.51 34.12
C ARG A 410 -4.21 41.08 32.86
N ARG A 411 -4.01 42.40 32.80
CA ARG A 411 -3.24 43.03 31.72
C ARG A 411 -1.80 42.52 31.69
N GLY A 412 -1.14 42.48 32.85
CA GLY A 412 0.22 41.96 32.99
C GLY A 412 0.36 40.50 32.54
N ILE A 413 -0.59 39.62 32.90
CA ILE A 413 -0.63 38.24 32.38
C ILE A 413 -0.73 38.24 30.85
N GLY A 414 -1.63 39.05 30.28
CA GLY A 414 -1.82 39.12 28.82
C GLY A 414 -0.62 39.67 28.05
N ASP A 415 0.23 40.50 28.68
CA ASP A 415 1.51 40.93 28.12
C ASP A 415 2.56 39.80 28.17
N LEU A 416 2.68 39.11 29.31
CA LEU A 416 3.61 37.99 29.49
C LEU A 416 3.27 36.79 28.58
N ASP A 417 1.98 36.47 28.40
CA ASP A 417 1.57 35.37 27.54
C ASP A 417 1.86 35.66 26.06
N ARG A 418 1.70 36.92 25.61
CA ARG A 418 2.13 37.33 24.26
C ARG A 418 3.63 37.15 24.05
N GLU A 419 4.44 37.49 25.06
CA GLU A 419 5.89 37.25 25.01
C GLU A 419 6.21 35.75 24.97
N ALA A 420 5.57 34.94 25.82
CA ALA A 420 5.73 33.49 25.83
C ALA A 420 5.34 32.84 24.49
N GLN A 421 4.25 33.28 23.87
CA GLN A 421 3.85 32.81 22.53
C GLN A 421 4.88 33.16 21.46
N SER A 422 5.48 34.36 21.50
CA SER A 422 6.55 34.72 20.58
C SER A 422 7.76 33.80 20.71
N LEU A 423 8.14 33.44 21.94
CA LEU A 423 9.23 32.50 22.20
C LEU A 423 8.91 31.08 21.74
N ARG A 424 7.67 30.60 21.94
CA ARG A 424 7.23 29.29 21.43
C ARG A 424 7.34 29.18 19.92
N VAL A 425 6.95 30.24 19.20
CA VAL A 425 7.10 30.29 17.73
C VAL A 425 8.57 30.22 17.31
N GLN A 426 9.47 30.91 18.03
CA GLN A 426 10.91 30.84 17.75
C GLN A 426 11.53 29.46 18.01
N LEU A 427 11.00 28.71 18.98
CA LEU A 427 11.49 27.38 19.34
C LEU A 427 10.91 26.25 18.47
N ARG A 428 9.76 26.47 17.84
CA ARG A 428 9.04 25.46 17.06
C ARG A 428 9.90 24.78 15.98
N ASP A 429 10.70 25.56 15.25
CA ASP A 429 11.54 25.00 14.19
C ASP A 429 12.66 24.10 14.74
N ALA A 430 13.15 24.37 15.96
CA ALA A 430 14.16 23.55 16.61
C ALA A 430 13.59 22.20 17.07
N ASP A 431 12.34 22.19 17.56
CA ASP A 431 11.65 20.97 17.96
C ASP A 431 11.34 20.09 16.74
N ILE A 432 10.88 20.70 15.62
CA ILE A 432 10.67 19.99 14.36
C ILE A 432 11.98 19.34 13.86
N VAL A 433 13.10 20.04 13.91
CA VAL A 433 14.40 19.46 13.50
C VAL A 433 14.80 18.28 14.38
N THR A 434 14.48 18.34 15.68
CA THR A 434 14.77 17.24 16.62
C THR A 434 13.92 16.00 16.31
N GLU A 435 12.64 16.19 15.99
CA GLU A 435 11.74 15.11 15.55
C GLU A 435 12.21 14.47 14.24
N LEU A 436 12.55 15.29 13.23
CA LEU A 436 13.02 14.80 11.93
C LEU A 436 14.33 14.01 12.07
N ARG A 437 15.24 14.40 12.98
CA ARG A 437 16.47 13.65 13.27
C ARG A 437 16.20 12.27 13.86
N THR A 438 15.20 12.17 14.73
CA THR A 438 14.80 10.88 15.32
C THR A 438 14.30 9.94 14.23
N GLU A 439 13.56 10.47 13.26
CA GLU A 439 13.11 9.70 12.10
C GLU A 439 14.27 9.33 11.16
N LEU A 440 15.24 10.22 10.95
CA LEU A 440 16.45 9.92 10.18
C LEU A 440 17.24 8.74 10.79
N THR A 441 17.38 8.69 12.12
CA THR A 441 18.06 7.59 12.81
C THR A 441 17.34 6.25 12.61
N ARG A 442 16.00 6.23 12.64
CA ARG A 442 15.22 5.02 12.33
C ARG A 442 15.44 4.55 10.90
N MET A 443 15.52 5.49 9.94
CA MET A 443 15.82 5.16 8.55
C MET A 443 17.25 4.61 8.39
N ASP A 444 18.22 5.13 9.13
CA ASP A 444 19.60 4.61 9.15
C ASP A 444 19.66 3.15 9.64
N GLU A 445 18.94 2.83 10.72
CA GLU A 445 18.83 1.45 11.23
C GLU A 445 18.20 0.50 10.20
N ALA A 446 17.14 0.94 9.51
CA ALA A 446 16.48 0.16 8.47
C ALA A 446 17.38 -0.08 7.25
N VAL A 447 18.21 0.90 6.86
CA VAL A 447 19.19 0.76 5.77
C VAL A 447 20.31 -0.21 6.17
N ALA A 448 20.79 -0.16 7.41
CA ALA A 448 21.84 -1.03 7.91
C ALA A 448 21.40 -2.50 7.96
N ALA A 449 20.19 -2.79 8.45
CA ALA A 449 19.65 -4.14 8.53
C ALA A 449 19.50 -4.82 7.16
N ASP A 450 19.23 -4.06 6.10
CA ASP A 450 19.04 -4.59 4.74
C ASP A 450 20.36 -4.79 3.96
N GLN A 451 21.45 -4.15 4.38
CA GLN A 451 22.77 -4.30 3.75
C GLN A 451 23.45 -5.63 4.06
N GLU A 452 23.25 -6.21 5.25
CA GLU A 452 23.86 -7.49 5.64
C GLU A 452 23.31 -8.70 4.86
N VAL A 453 22.11 -8.59 4.27
CA VAL A 453 21.42 -9.71 3.59
C VAL A 453 21.86 -9.87 2.11
N LYS A 454 22.45 -8.84 1.49
CA LYS A 454 22.56 -8.72 0.02
C LYS A 454 23.93 -9.07 -0.60
N ALA A 455 24.92 -9.47 0.19
CA ALA A 455 26.27 -9.78 -0.31
C ALA A 455 26.39 -11.09 -1.12
N ALA A 456 25.32 -11.90 -1.22
CA ALA A 456 25.34 -13.19 -1.90
C ALA A 456 24.62 -13.18 -3.27
N SER A 457 25.37 -13.51 -4.32
CA SER A 457 24.91 -13.94 -5.65
C SER A 457 24.51 -12.86 -6.68
N THR A 458 25.45 -12.53 -7.56
CA THR A 458 25.23 -11.71 -8.76
C THR A 458 25.69 -12.37 -10.05
N ALA A 459 26.41 -13.49 -10.01
CA ALA A 459 26.93 -14.15 -11.21
C ALA A 459 25.98 -15.21 -11.77
N LEU A 460 25.67 -15.14 -13.08
CA LEU A 460 25.03 -16.24 -13.82
C LEU A 460 26.07 -17.34 -14.03
N SER A 461 26.20 -18.21 -13.04
CA SER A 461 27.09 -19.36 -13.07
C SER A 461 26.28 -20.64 -13.24
N LEU A 462 26.73 -21.50 -14.15
CA LEU A 462 26.18 -22.85 -14.26
C LEU A 462 26.67 -23.70 -13.07
N PRO A 463 25.81 -24.51 -12.43
CA PRO A 463 26.23 -25.35 -11.31
C PRO A 463 27.36 -26.30 -11.72
N PRO A 464 28.53 -26.28 -11.03
CA PRO A 464 29.69 -27.09 -11.42
C PRO A 464 29.38 -28.58 -11.54
N ALA A 465 28.54 -29.13 -10.66
CA ALA A 465 28.14 -30.53 -10.72
C ALA A 465 27.39 -30.89 -12.01
N GLU A 466 26.51 -30.01 -12.51
CA GLU A 466 25.74 -30.26 -13.72
C GLU A 466 26.59 -30.09 -14.99
N THR A 467 27.53 -29.13 -14.99
CA THR A 467 28.46 -28.92 -16.12
C THR A 467 29.53 -29.98 -16.20
N THR A 468 30.09 -30.45 -15.07
CA THR A 468 31.00 -31.60 -15.02
C THR A 468 30.31 -32.84 -15.56
N ALA A 469 29.11 -33.16 -15.08
CA ALA A 469 28.38 -34.31 -15.58
C ALA A 469 28.05 -34.17 -17.08
N PHE A 470 27.72 -32.97 -17.56
CA PHE A 470 27.50 -32.74 -19.00
C PHE A 470 28.76 -33.00 -19.84
N ALA A 471 29.91 -32.52 -19.37
CA ALA A 471 31.19 -32.78 -20.01
C ALA A 471 31.55 -34.28 -20.03
N GLU A 472 31.25 -35.02 -18.96
CA GLU A 472 31.43 -36.48 -18.89
C GLU A 472 30.54 -37.21 -19.90
N GLU A 473 29.29 -36.79 -20.08
CA GLU A 473 28.42 -37.38 -21.11
C GLU A 473 28.99 -37.14 -22.50
N LEU A 474 29.42 -35.91 -22.78
CA LEU A 474 30.05 -35.58 -24.06
C LEU A 474 31.33 -36.41 -24.30
N GLU A 475 32.13 -36.60 -23.26
CA GLU A 475 33.31 -37.47 -23.30
C GLU A 475 32.95 -38.92 -23.64
N ASN A 476 31.87 -39.45 -23.06
CA ASN A 476 31.39 -40.80 -23.34
C ASN A 476 30.93 -40.97 -24.78
N ILE A 477 30.26 -39.96 -25.35
CA ILE A 477 29.84 -39.96 -26.76
C ILE A 477 31.06 -39.95 -27.67
N LEU A 478 32.02 -39.05 -27.45
CA LEU A 478 33.22 -38.95 -28.28
C LEU A 478 34.10 -40.22 -28.20
N LYS A 479 34.18 -40.86 -27.02
CA LYS A 479 34.80 -42.19 -26.84
C LYS A 479 34.09 -43.26 -27.65
N ALA A 480 32.76 -43.31 -27.57
CA ALA A 480 31.97 -44.29 -28.31
C ALA A 480 32.09 -44.10 -29.83
N TRP A 481 32.37 -42.88 -30.29
CA TRP A 481 32.60 -42.55 -31.69
C TRP A 481 34.03 -42.79 -32.17
N ASP A 482 34.95 -43.24 -31.30
CA ASP A 482 36.38 -43.41 -31.65
C ASP A 482 37.01 -42.09 -32.17
N PHE A 483 36.66 -40.96 -31.55
CA PHE A 483 37.14 -39.64 -31.96
C PHE A 483 38.68 -39.53 -31.79
N PRO A 484 39.42 -39.02 -32.79
CA PRO A 484 40.89 -38.98 -32.75
C PRO A 484 41.43 -37.94 -31.76
N GLU A 485 42.66 -38.16 -31.27
CA GLU A 485 43.34 -37.29 -30.30
C GLU A 485 42.48 -36.96 -29.06
N MET A 486 41.59 -37.88 -28.68
CA MET A 486 40.66 -37.65 -27.58
C MET A 486 41.40 -37.63 -26.23
N GLY A 487 41.27 -36.50 -25.54
CA GLY A 487 41.64 -36.34 -24.15
C GLY A 487 40.41 -36.10 -23.28
N ARG A 488 40.60 -35.72 -22.02
CA ARG A 488 39.50 -35.42 -21.10
C ARG A 488 38.66 -34.25 -21.61
N VAL A 489 37.34 -34.33 -21.48
CA VAL A 489 36.45 -33.21 -21.79
C VAL A 489 36.16 -32.43 -20.52
N ALA A 490 36.28 -31.09 -20.59
CA ALA A 490 36.00 -30.20 -19.47
C ALA A 490 35.14 -29.01 -19.91
N TRP A 491 34.34 -28.49 -19.00
CA TRP A 491 33.51 -27.31 -19.25
C TRP A 491 34.31 -26.01 -19.11
N GLU A 492 34.22 -25.12 -20.11
CA GLU A 492 34.81 -23.77 -20.10
C GLU A 492 33.73 -22.71 -19.81
N GLU A 493 33.61 -22.28 -18.54
CA GLU A 493 32.56 -21.35 -18.10
C GLU A 493 32.59 -19.99 -18.80
N THR A 494 33.79 -19.51 -19.18
CA THR A 494 34.00 -18.19 -19.81
C THR A 494 33.43 -18.13 -21.22
N ARG A 495 33.56 -19.21 -22.00
CA ARG A 495 33.07 -19.32 -23.37
C ARG A 495 31.72 -20.03 -23.46
N THR A 496 31.24 -20.62 -22.36
CA THR A 496 30.04 -21.47 -22.34
C THR A 496 30.18 -22.60 -23.38
N ASP A 497 31.36 -23.22 -23.44
CA ASP A 497 31.72 -24.27 -24.40
C ASP A 497 32.59 -25.33 -23.68
N VAL A 498 33.18 -26.26 -24.41
CA VAL A 498 34.01 -27.34 -23.89
C VAL A 498 35.46 -27.28 -24.38
N LEU A 499 36.37 -27.74 -23.52
CA LEU A 499 37.72 -28.15 -23.89
C LEU A 499 37.74 -29.67 -24.10
N ILE A 500 38.41 -30.11 -25.15
CA ILE A 500 38.61 -31.52 -25.49
C ILE A 500 40.11 -31.79 -25.51
N GLY A 501 40.58 -32.55 -24.52
CA GLY A 501 42.01 -32.65 -24.22
C GLY A 501 42.59 -31.29 -23.85
N ASN A 502 43.55 -30.80 -24.64
CA ASN A 502 44.18 -29.49 -24.43
C ASN A 502 43.75 -28.45 -25.46
N ARG A 503 42.73 -28.73 -26.29
CA ARG A 503 42.25 -27.81 -27.34
C ARG A 503 40.81 -27.40 -27.06
N ARG A 504 40.48 -26.14 -27.36
CA ARG A 504 39.09 -25.68 -27.36
C ARG A 504 38.37 -26.24 -28.58
N ARG A 505 37.09 -26.58 -28.44
CA ARG A 505 36.26 -27.02 -29.58
C ARG A 505 36.31 -26.04 -30.75
N GLY A 506 36.11 -24.74 -30.49
CA GLY A 506 36.11 -23.70 -31.52
C GLY A 506 37.42 -23.51 -32.28
N ASP A 507 38.54 -23.95 -31.71
CA ASP A 507 39.88 -23.84 -32.31
C ASP A 507 40.23 -25.07 -33.18
N GLN A 508 39.36 -26.08 -33.26
CA GLN A 508 39.52 -27.26 -34.13
C GLN A 508 39.13 -26.95 -35.58
N GLY A 509 39.51 -27.83 -36.51
CA GLY A 509 39.13 -27.77 -37.93
C GLY A 509 37.62 -27.88 -38.14
N LYS A 510 37.13 -27.45 -39.31
CA LYS A 510 35.69 -27.38 -39.60
C LYS A 510 34.99 -28.74 -39.44
N GLY A 511 35.63 -29.80 -39.92
CA GLY A 511 35.13 -31.17 -39.81
C GLY A 511 35.01 -31.64 -38.36
N LEU A 512 36.07 -31.46 -37.57
CA LEU A 512 36.07 -31.80 -36.14
C LEU A 512 35.06 -30.94 -35.35
N ARG A 513 34.88 -29.66 -35.72
CA ARG A 513 33.85 -28.80 -35.11
C ARG A 513 32.44 -29.28 -35.38
N ALA A 514 32.15 -29.77 -36.60
CA ALA A 514 30.84 -30.32 -36.93
C ALA A 514 30.50 -31.54 -36.04
N ILE A 515 31.45 -32.45 -35.89
CA ILE A 515 31.28 -33.68 -35.09
C ILE A 515 31.14 -33.34 -33.60
N THR A 516 31.99 -32.46 -33.08
CA THR A 516 31.94 -32.08 -31.66
C THR A 516 30.70 -31.24 -31.33
N CYS A 517 30.22 -30.41 -32.25
CA CYS A 517 28.93 -29.71 -32.12
C CYS A 517 27.76 -30.71 -32.10
N SER A 518 27.79 -31.71 -32.98
CA SER A 518 26.80 -32.80 -33.01
C SER A 518 26.78 -33.57 -31.69
N ALA A 519 27.95 -33.96 -31.19
CA ALA A 519 28.08 -34.64 -29.91
C ALA A 519 27.55 -33.78 -28.75
N PHE A 520 27.81 -32.46 -28.77
CA PHE A 520 27.32 -31.53 -27.75
C PHE A 520 25.78 -31.50 -27.68
N LEU A 521 25.10 -31.33 -28.82
CA LEU A 521 23.64 -31.26 -28.87
C LEU A 521 23.00 -32.62 -28.52
N LEU A 522 23.60 -33.72 -28.97
CA LEU A 522 23.14 -35.06 -28.63
C LEU A 522 23.34 -35.38 -27.14
N ALA A 523 24.45 -34.95 -26.53
CA ALA A 523 24.67 -35.06 -25.09
C ALA A 523 23.60 -34.28 -24.31
N LEU A 524 23.29 -33.06 -24.76
CA LEU A 524 22.26 -32.23 -24.13
C LEU A 524 20.88 -32.90 -24.24
N MET A 525 20.50 -33.35 -25.43
CA MET A 525 19.23 -34.05 -25.66
C MET A 525 19.13 -35.29 -24.79
N LYS A 526 20.11 -36.20 -24.87
CA LYS A 526 20.09 -37.47 -24.15
C LYS A 526 19.94 -37.26 -22.64
N ARG A 527 20.78 -36.40 -22.04
CA ARG A 527 20.68 -36.06 -20.61
C ARG A 527 19.35 -35.43 -20.26
N SER A 528 18.85 -34.52 -21.09
CA SER A 528 17.61 -33.82 -20.81
C SER A 528 16.42 -34.78 -20.83
N VAL A 529 16.38 -35.71 -21.78
CA VAL A 529 15.33 -36.74 -21.85
C VAL A 529 15.44 -37.71 -20.67
N GLU A 530 16.64 -38.18 -20.32
CA GLU A 530 16.86 -39.12 -19.21
C GLU A 530 16.52 -38.50 -17.84
N LYS A 531 16.93 -37.25 -17.60
CA LYS A 531 16.69 -36.52 -16.35
C LYS A 531 15.36 -35.76 -16.33
N SER A 532 14.51 -35.90 -17.35
CA SER A 532 13.25 -35.14 -17.48
C SER A 532 13.44 -33.61 -17.34
N ARG A 533 14.46 -33.07 -18.01
CA ARG A 533 14.76 -31.63 -18.12
C ARG A 533 14.14 -31.01 -19.38
N PRO A 534 14.05 -29.67 -19.48
CA PRO A 534 13.51 -29.00 -20.67
C PRO A 534 14.32 -29.30 -21.94
N HIS A 535 13.72 -30.00 -22.90
CA HIS A 535 14.25 -30.20 -24.25
C HIS A 535 13.10 -30.62 -25.18
N LEU A 536 13.22 -30.44 -26.49
CA LEU A 536 12.20 -30.93 -27.44
C LEU A 536 12.18 -32.46 -27.52
N GLY A 537 13.29 -33.12 -27.20
CA GLY A 537 13.52 -34.53 -27.52
C GLY A 537 13.76 -34.80 -29.00
N LEU A 538 13.89 -33.73 -29.78
CA LEU A 538 14.26 -33.72 -31.19
C LEU A 538 15.65 -33.10 -31.33
N THR A 539 16.51 -33.67 -32.17
CA THR A 539 17.75 -33.03 -32.62
C THR A 539 17.90 -33.13 -34.14
N VAL A 540 18.13 -32.00 -34.81
CA VAL A 540 18.33 -31.91 -36.27
C VAL A 540 19.74 -31.43 -36.55
N LEU A 541 20.52 -32.23 -37.28
CA LEU A 541 21.93 -32.00 -37.59
C LEU A 541 22.11 -31.91 -39.11
N ASP A 542 22.53 -30.76 -39.62
CA ASP A 542 22.89 -30.61 -41.03
C ASP A 542 24.41 -30.82 -41.23
N SER A 543 24.77 -31.88 -41.93
CA SER A 543 26.15 -32.26 -42.28
C SER A 543 27.11 -32.50 -41.08
N PRO A 544 26.74 -33.37 -40.11
CA PRO A 544 27.57 -33.65 -38.93
C PRO A 544 28.90 -34.32 -39.26
N LEU A 545 29.04 -35.06 -40.36
CA LEU A 545 30.26 -35.79 -40.76
C LEU A 545 31.05 -35.07 -41.87
N LEU A 546 31.01 -33.73 -41.91
CA LEU A 546 31.67 -32.91 -42.94
C LEU A 546 33.19 -33.20 -43.08
N ALA A 547 33.84 -33.64 -42.00
CA ALA A 547 35.26 -34.02 -41.95
C ALA A 547 35.66 -35.08 -43.00
N TYR A 548 34.72 -35.89 -43.47
CA TYR A 548 34.94 -36.90 -44.49
C TYR A 548 34.80 -36.37 -45.92
N TRP A 549 34.24 -35.17 -46.10
CA TRP A 549 33.86 -34.62 -47.40
C TRP A 549 34.67 -33.38 -47.80
N LYS A 550 34.92 -32.46 -46.86
CA LYS A 550 35.68 -31.21 -47.11
C LYS A 550 36.62 -30.90 -45.94
N PRO A 551 37.63 -31.73 -45.66
CA PRO A 551 38.57 -31.43 -44.59
C PRO A 551 39.44 -30.22 -44.93
N GLU A 552 39.60 -29.30 -43.98
CA GLU A 552 40.57 -28.19 -44.10
C GLU A 552 41.96 -28.65 -43.64
N GLY A 553 42.59 -29.49 -44.46
CA GLY A 553 43.94 -30.02 -44.23
C GLY A 553 43.98 -31.35 -43.47
N ARG A 554 45.18 -31.94 -43.39
CA ARG A 554 45.39 -33.32 -42.93
C ARG A 554 44.96 -33.58 -41.47
N ALA A 555 44.89 -32.54 -40.64
CA ALA A 555 44.50 -32.66 -39.23
C ALA A 555 42.96 -32.66 -39.01
N ASP A 556 42.18 -32.26 -40.02
CA ASP A 556 40.71 -32.21 -40.00
C ASP A 556 40.07 -33.35 -40.81
N ASP A 557 40.91 -34.15 -41.47
CA ASP A 557 40.50 -35.26 -42.33
C ASP A 557 40.31 -36.54 -41.52
N LEU A 558 39.08 -37.02 -41.47
CA LEU A 558 38.71 -38.27 -40.81
C LEU A 558 38.62 -39.45 -41.78
N THR A 559 38.96 -39.29 -43.05
CA THR A 559 39.00 -40.40 -44.01
C THR A 559 39.93 -41.50 -43.52
N GLY A 560 39.41 -42.73 -43.44
CA GLY A 560 40.13 -43.89 -42.89
C GLY A 560 39.93 -44.15 -41.39
N THR A 561 39.21 -43.28 -40.66
CA THR A 561 38.75 -43.55 -39.28
C THR A 561 37.37 -44.22 -39.28
N LYS A 562 36.97 -44.79 -38.13
CA LYS A 562 35.66 -45.46 -37.94
C LYS A 562 34.57 -44.54 -37.38
N VAL A 563 34.81 -43.23 -37.32
CA VAL A 563 33.93 -42.27 -36.65
C VAL A 563 32.53 -42.26 -37.26
N ASP A 564 32.39 -42.33 -38.58
CA ASP A 564 31.12 -42.43 -39.29
C ASP A 564 30.32 -43.68 -38.91
N GLU A 565 30.95 -44.86 -38.90
CA GLU A 565 30.28 -46.09 -38.47
C GLU A 565 29.87 -46.05 -37.01
N CYS A 566 30.78 -45.60 -36.13
CA CYS A 566 30.53 -45.51 -34.70
C CYS A 566 29.45 -44.48 -34.37
N PHE A 567 29.39 -43.37 -35.10
CA PHE A 567 28.34 -42.36 -35.02
C PHE A 567 26.96 -42.98 -35.24
N TYR A 568 26.75 -43.68 -36.36
CA TYR A 568 25.46 -44.32 -36.67
C TYR A 568 25.12 -45.46 -35.71
N ARG A 569 26.11 -46.26 -35.29
CA ARG A 569 25.89 -47.32 -34.28
C ARG A 569 25.44 -46.73 -32.94
N TRP A 570 26.09 -45.65 -32.49
CA TRP A 570 25.79 -45.02 -31.21
C TRP A 570 24.37 -44.45 -31.14
N MET A 571 23.80 -44.00 -32.26
CA MET A 571 22.42 -43.48 -32.30
C MET A 571 21.38 -44.49 -31.81
N GLN A 572 21.65 -45.80 -31.88
CA GLN A 572 20.78 -46.84 -31.33
C GLN A 572 20.71 -46.85 -29.80
N SER A 573 21.68 -46.20 -29.12
CA SER A 573 21.70 -46.06 -27.66
C SER A 573 20.78 -44.94 -27.15
N LEU A 574 20.23 -44.12 -28.04
CA LEU A 574 19.34 -43.03 -27.67
C LEU A 574 18.00 -43.55 -27.12
N PRO A 575 17.35 -42.78 -26.23
CA PRO A 575 16.01 -43.13 -25.75
C PRO A 575 15.03 -43.29 -26.93
N LYS A 576 14.13 -44.30 -26.85
CA LYS A 576 13.12 -44.55 -27.90
C LYS A 576 12.18 -43.37 -28.17
N THR A 577 12.06 -42.45 -27.20
CA THR A 577 11.25 -41.24 -27.29
C THR A 577 11.99 -40.07 -27.92
N ALA A 578 13.28 -40.22 -28.23
CA ALA A 578 14.08 -39.21 -28.92
C ALA A 578 13.97 -39.37 -30.44
N GLN A 579 14.05 -38.26 -31.16
CA GLN A 579 14.13 -38.23 -32.61
C GLN A 579 15.40 -37.48 -33.04
N VAL A 580 16.17 -38.09 -33.93
CA VAL A 580 17.33 -37.44 -34.55
C VAL A 580 17.14 -37.42 -36.04
N ILE A 581 17.34 -36.27 -36.66
CA ILE A 581 17.29 -36.08 -38.11
C ILE A 581 18.67 -35.61 -38.56
N VAL A 582 19.34 -36.45 -39.34
CA VAL A 582 20.66 -36.17 -39.88
C VAL A 582 20.53 -35.90 -41.37
N ILE A 583 21.13 -34.81 -41.83
CA ILE A 583 21.29 -34.54 -43.26
C ILE A 583 22.72 -34.83 -43.66
N GLU A 584 22.87 -35.68 -44.68
CA GLU A 584 24.17 -36.02 -45.22
C GLU A 584 24.28 -35.97 -46.74
N ASN A 585 25.47 -35.64 -47.23
CA ASN A 585 25.73 -35.54 -48.68
C ASN A 585 26.40 -36.79 -49.28
N ARG A 586 26.76 -37.79 -48.45
CA ARG A 586 27.40 -39.04 -48.87
C ARG A 586 26.38 -40.20 -48.96
N PRO A 587 26.55 -41.15 -49.91
CA PRO A 587 25.90 -42.44 -49.80
C PRO A 587 26.26 -43.14 -48.49
N LEU A 588 25.24 -43.71 -47.84
CA LEU A 588 25.39 -44.40 -46.56
C LEU A 588 25.79 -45.86 -46.81
N PRO A 589 26.56 -46.49 -45.90
CA PRO A 589 26.72 -47.94 -45.92
C PRO A 589 25.36 -48.64 -45.84
N ASP A 590 25.17 -49.74 -46.58
CA ASP A 590 23.87 -50.43 -46.69
C ASP A 590 23.28 -50.85 -45.34
N TRP A 591 24.14 -51.17 -44.37
CA TRP A 591 23.71 -51.58 -43.02
C TRP A 591 23.01 -50.45 -42.25
N VAL A 592 23.22 -49.18 -42.59
CA VAL A 592 22.56 -48.04 -41.94
C VAL A 592 21.05 -48.09 -42.18
N ASN A 593 20.59 -48.64 -43.31
CA ASN A 593 19.16 -48.84 -43.60
C ASN A 593 18.47 -49.76 -42.59
N ASN A 594 19.21 -50.60 -41.86
CA ASN A 594 18.65 -51.50 -40.85
C ASN A 594 18.46 -50.82 -39.49
N VAL A 595 19.10 -49.67 -39.26
CA VAL A 595 19.13 -48.99 -37.95
C VAL A 595 18.57 -47.57 -38.00
N ALA A 596 18.30 -47.05 -39.20
CA ALA A 596 17.78 -45.72 -39.43
C ALA A 596 16.68 -45.72 -40.49
N HIS A 597 15.78 -44.74 -40.41
CA HIS A 597 14.89 -44.42 -41.51
C HIS A 597 15.63 -43.56 -42.54
N VAL A 598 16.04 -44.17 -43.66
CA VAL A 598 16.83 -43.49 -44.70
C VAL A 598 15.93 -42.97 -45.81
N ILE A 599 16.15 -41.71 -46.19
CA ILE A 599 15.47 -41.04 -47.30
C ILE A 599 16.55 -40.58 -48.27
N HIS A 600 16.67 -41.27 -49.40
CA HIS A 600 17.72 -41.03 -50.39
C HIS A 600 17.21 -40.16 -51.54
N PHE A 601 17.87 -39.01 -51.77
CA PHE A 601 17.64 -38.13 -52.90
C PHE A 601 18.69 -38.37 -54.00
N THR A 602 18.26 -38.97 -55.11
CA THR A 602 19.15 -39.49 -56.15
C THR A 602 19.61 -38.42 -57.15
N LYS A 603 18.86 -37.31 -57.29
CA LYS A 603 18.98 -36.36 -58.41
C LYS A 603 18.92 -37.05 -59.78
N ASN A 604 18.33 -38.24 -59.83
CA ASN A 604 18.14 -39.04 -61.03
C ASN A 604 16.64 -39.23 -61.27
N ARG A 605 16.12 -38.78 -62.43
CA ARG A 605 14.68 -38.84 -62.73
C ARG A 605 14.18 -40.27 -62.99
N THR A 606 15.08 -41.21 -63.25
CA THR A 606 14.72 -42.60 -63.56
C THR A 606 14.89 -43.55 -62.38
N GLU A 607 15.39 -43.07 -61.23
CA GLU A 607 15.73 -43.91 -60.09
C GLU A 607 15.37 -43.25 -58.76
N GLY A 608 14.59 -43.96 -57.94
CA GLY A 608 14.24 -43.52 -56.59
C GLY A 608 13.57 -42.14 -56.56
N ARG A 609 13.83 -41.38 -55.49
CA ARG A 609 13.32 -40.02 -55.31
C ARG A 609 14.32 -39.00 -55.83
N PHE A 610 13.94 -38.18 -56.81
CA PHE A 610 14.82 -37.18 -57.41
C PHE A 610 15.36 -36.16 -56.38
N GLY A 611 14.47 -35.58 -55.58
CA GLY A 611 14.79 -34.61 -54.55
C GLY A 611 13.58 -34.37 -53.64
N LEU A 612 13.59 -33.25 -52.92
CA LEU A 612 12.45 -32.86 -52.10
C LEU A 612 11.18 -32.59 -52.93
N PHE A 613 11.33 -31.82 -54.01
CA PHE A 613 10.29 -31.33 -54.92
C PHE A 613 10.21 -32.10 -56.23
#